data_AF-A0A7Y3V2C8-F1
#
_entry.id   AF-A0A7Y3V2C8-F1
#
_cell.length_a   1.000
_cell.length_b   1.000
_cell.length_c   1.000
_cell.angle_alpha   90.00
_cell.angle_beta   90.00
_cell.angle_gamma   90.00
#
_symmetry.space_group_name_H-M   'P 1'
#
loop_
_entity.id
_entity.type
_entity.pdbx_description
1 polymer ?
#
loop_
_entity_poly.entity_id
_entity_poly.type
_entity_poly.pdbx_seq_one_letter_code
_entity_poly.pdbx_strand_id
1 'polypeptide(L)'
;MKVFNKKLAEGKNYYLLFIAGKDAHISKEAREKSTEKEISENKLAQAFVVQSLAHKIIVNFFINIQKPSMPTKMFTDEKEAINWLKSLKRKSKHE
;
A
#
# COMPACT_ATOMS: atom_id res chain seq x y z
N MET A 1 -14.42 -3.69 2.10
CA MET A 1 -13.21 -2.89 1.77
C MET A 1 -13.59 -1.52 1.19
N LYS A 2 -14.26 -1.42 0.03
CA LYS A 2 -14.65 -0.12 -0.57
C LYS A 2 -15.38 0.83 0.40
N VAL A 3 -16.51 0.39 0.96
CA VAL A 3 -17.35 1.21 1.85
C VAL A 3 -16.55 1.72 3.05
N PHE A 4 -15.67 0.86 3.59
CA PHE A 4 -14.83 1.20 4.72
C PHE A 4 -13.76 2.24 4.36
N ASN A 5 -13.03 2.05 3.25
CA ASN A 5 -12.03 3.00 2.78
C ASN A 5 -12.67 4.35 2.45
N LYS A 6 -13.82 4.35 1.79
CA LYS A 6 -14.56 5.57 1.46
C LYS A 6 -15.01 6.32 2.72
N LYS A 7 -15.44 5.60 3.76
CA LYS A 7 -15.82 6.20 5.05
C LYS A 7 -14.61 6.78 5.79
N LEU A 8 -13.50 6.04 5.86
CA LEU A 8 -12.28 6.49 6.54
C LEU A 8 -11.60 7.68 5.86
N ALA A 9 -11.57 7.66 4.53
CA ALA A 9 -10.95 8.71 3.74
C ALA A 9 -11.92 9.85 3.40
N GLU A 10 -13.20 9.75 3.80
CA GLU A 10 -14.28 10.67 3.39
C GLU A 10 -14.36 10.87 1.87
N GLY A 11 -14.05 9.81 1.11
CA GLY A 11 -13.95 9.86 -0.36
C GLY A 11 -12.77 10.66 -0.91
N LYS A 12 -11.86 11.16 -0.07
CA LYS A 12 -10.66 11.90 -0.47
C LYS A 12 -9.55 10.94 -0.88
N ASN A 13 -8.61 11.45 -1.67
CA ASN A 13 -7.40 10.73 -2.01
C ASN A 13 -6.49 10.58 -0.78
N TYR A 14 -5.87 9.41 -0.61
CA TYR A 14 -5.06 9.08 0.55
C TYR A 14 -3.81 8.27 0.19
N TYR A 15 -2.85 8.30 1.11
CA TYR A 15 -1.65 7.46 1.09
C TYR A 15 -1.84 6.34 2.10
N LEU A 16 -1.51 5.09 1.74
CA LEU A 16 -1.71 3.94 2.62
C LEU A 16 -0.38 3.42 3.16
N LEU A 17 -0.27 3.37 4.49
CA LEU A 17 0.74 2.59 5.19
C LEU A 17 0.12 1.26 5.62
N PHE A 18 0.68 0.16 5.14
CA PHE A 18 0.28 -1.20 5.51
C PHE A 18 1.40 -1.83 6.33
N ILE A 19 1.14 -2.16 7.59
CA ILE A 19 2.10 -2.84 8.47
C ILE A 19 1.61 -4.27 8.67
N ALA A 20 2.41 -5.24 8.23
CA ALA A 20 2.05 -6.64 8.43
C ALA A 20 2.30 -7.05 9.90
N GLY A 21 1.27 -7.58 10.55
CA GLY A 21 1.45 -8.29 11.81
C GLY A 21 2.33 -9.53 11.62
N LYS A 22 3.09 -9.91 12.66
CA LYS A 22 4.06 -11.01 12.61
C LYS A 22 3.49 -12.30 12.00
N ASP A 23 2.28 -12.66 12.41
CA ASP A 23 1.61 -13.90 12.00
C ASP A 23 0.48 -13.66 10.96
N ALA A 24 0.43 -12.46 10.37
CA ALA A 24 -0.60 -12.13 9.40
C ALA A 24 -0.38 -12.90 8.09
N HIS A 25 -1.43 -13.46 7.51
CA HIS A 25 -1.36 -14.08 6.18
C HIS A 25 -1.74 -13.07 5.09
N ILE A 26 -0.81 -12.76 4.17
CA ILE A 26 -1.08 -11.90 3.01
C ILE A 26 -1.58 -12.79 1.85
N SER A 27 -2.89 -13.07 1.83
CA SER A 27 -3.48 -13.98 0.84
C SER A 27 -3.42 -13.42 -0.59
N LYS A 28 -3.52 -14.31 -1.58
CA LYS A 28 -3.64 -13.95 -3.00
C LYS A 28 -4.87 -13.09 -3.25
N GLU A 29 -6.01 -13.51 -2.72
CA GLU A 29 -7.27 -12.77 -2.85
C GLU A 29 -7.16 -11.35 -2.27
N ALA A 30 -6.54 -11.17 -1.10
CA ALA A 30 -6.36 -9.84 -0.51
C ALA A 30 -5.51 -8.92 -1.40
N ARG A 31 -4.46 -9.46 -2.03
CA ARG A 31 -3.60 -8.72 -2.97
C ARG A 31 -4.33 -8.35 -4.25
N GLU A 32 -5.07 -9.28 -4.84
CA GLU A 32 -5.87 -9.05 -6.05
C GLU A 32 -6.93 -7.98 -5.79
N LYS A 33 -7.67 -8.12 -4.69
CA LYS A 33 -8.68 -7.16 -4.26
C LYS A 33 -8.11 -5.78 -3.98
N SER A 34 -6.89 -5.68 -3.44
CA SER A 34 -6.19 -4.42 -3.22
C SER A 34 -5.92 -3.63 -4.51
N THR A 35 -5.92 -4.28 -5.67
CA THR A 35 -5.66 -3.68 -6.99
C THR A 35 -6.92 -3.40 -7.81
N GLU A 36 -8.08 -3.89 -7.38
CA GLU A 36 -9.36 -3.59 -8.04
C GLU A 36 -9.56 -2.07 -8.10
N LYS A 37 -9.98 -1.56 -9.27
CA LYS A 37 -10.15 -0.12 -9.53
C LYS A 37 -11.00 0.55 -8.45
N GLU A 38 -12.10 -0.11 -8.08
CA GLU A 38 -13.05 0.36 -7.08
C GLU A 38 -12.45 0.52 -5.67
N ILE A 39 -11.38 -0.22 -5.35
CA ILE A 39 -10.70 -0.16 -4.05
C ILE A 39 -9.47 0.76 -4.10
N SER A 40 -8.83 0.83 -5.27
CA SER A 40 -7.59 1.57 -5.49
C SER A 40 -7.79 3.01 -5.97
N GLU A 41 -8.98 3.40 -6.43
CA GLU A 41 -9.24 4.70 -7.08
C GLU A 41 -8.78 5.93 -6.27
N ASN A 42 -8.91 5.89 -4.94
CA ASN A 42 -8.51 6.98 -4.06
C ASN A 42 -7.12 6.77 -3.43
N LYS A 43 -6.43 5.68 -3.74
CA LYS A 43 -5.12 5.34 -3.15
C LYS A 43 -3.99 5.88 -4.04
N LEU A 44 -3.34 6.95 -3.59
CA LEU A 44 -2.26 7.60 -4.34
C LEU A 44 -0.93 6.84 -4.31
N ALA A 45 -0.64 6.16 -3.19
CA ALA A 45 0.51 5.27 -3.06
C ALA A 45 0.31 4.30 -1.89
N GLN A 46 1.09 3.22 -1.88
CA GLN A 46 1.08 2.22 -0.81
C GLN A 46 2.50 1.86 -0.34
N ALA A 47 2.73 1.95 0.96
CA ALA A 47 3.95 1.46 1.58
C ALA A 47 3.64 0.20 2.41
N PHE A 48 4.41 -0.87 2.18
CA PHE A 48 4.35 -2.10 2.98
C PHE A 48 5.51 -2.11 3.98
N VAL A 49 5.22 -2.28 5.27
CA VAL A 49 6.20 -2.53 6.33
C VAL A 49 6.09 -4.00 6.72
N VAL A 50 7.13 -4.78 6.44
CA VAL A 50 7.15 -6.22 6.68
C VAL A 50 8.47 -6.65 7.30
N GLN A 51 8.43 -7.61 8.24
CA GLN A 51 9.63 -8.11 8.90
C GLN A 51 10.01 -9.52 8.46
N SER A 52 9.02 -10.40 8.25
CA SER A 52 9.28 -11.81 7.93
C SER A 52 9.77 -12.01 6.49
N LEU A 53 10.59 -13.05 6.28
CA LEU A 53 11.06 -13.43 4.95
C LEU A 53 9.89 -13.81 4.03
N ALA A 54 8.90 -14.54 4.56
CA ALA A 54 7.72 -14.94 3.82
C ALA A 54 6.95 -13.73 3.28
N HIS A 55 6.71 -12.72 4.13
CA HIS A 55 6.07 -11.47 3.69
C HIS A 55 6.91 -10.73 2.67
N LYS A 56 8.24 -10.65 2.86
CA LYS A 56 9.14 -10.00 1.90
C LYS A 56 9.02 -10.62 0.50
N ILE A 57 9.02 -11.95 0.41
CA ILE A 57 8.87 -12.67 -0.85
C ILE A 57 7.52 -12.34 -1.51
N ILE A 58 6.43 -12.43 -0.75
CA ILE A 58 5.07 -12.19 -1.26
C ILE A 58 4.89 -10.74 -1.72
N VAL A 59 5.34 -9.77 -0.94
CA VAL A 59 5.21 -8.34 -1.26
C VAL A 59 6.12 -7.99 -2.45
N ASN A 60 7.33 -8.56 -2.54
CA ASN A 60 8.20 -8.34 -3.68
C ASN A 60 7.59 -8.91 -4.98
N PHE A 61 6.97 -10.08 -4.91
CA PHE A 61 6.22 -10.64 -6.04
C PHE A 61 5.04 -9.73 -6.45
N PHE A 62 4.28 -9.23 -5.47
CA PHE A 62 3.19 -8.29 -5.71
C PHE A 62 3.66 -7.03 -6.45
N ILE A 63 4.75 -6.42 -6.01
CA ILE A 63 5.28 -5.18 -6.62
C ILE A 63 5.80 -5.43 -8.03
N ASN A 64 6.63 -6.45 -8.23
CA ASN A 64 7.38 -6.61 -9.47
C ASN A 64 6.64 -7.41 -10.55
N ILE A 65 5.81 -8.38 -10.13
CA ILE A 65 5.11 -9.27 -11.06
C ILE A 65 3.66 -8.82 -11.24
N GLN A 66 2.93 -8.56 -10.16
CA GLN A 66 1.52 -8.13 -10.24
C GLN A 66 1.37 -6.63 -10.56
N LYS A 67 2.42 -5.82 -10.38
CA LYS A 67 2.53 -4.41 -10.80
C LYS A 67 1.27 -3.58 -10.49
N PRO A 68 1.05 -3.23 -9.22
CA PRO A 68 -0.11 -2.44 -8.83
C PRO A 68 -0.18 -1.11 -9.58
N SER A 69 -1.40 -0.60 -9.78
CA SER A 69 -1.68 0.63 -10.54
C SER A 69 -1.15 1.91 -9.89
N MET A 70 -0.72 1.85 -8.63
CA MET A 70 -0.16 2.97 -7.89
C MET A 70 1.27 2.69 -7.43
N PRO A 71 2.09 3.74 -7.23
CA PRO A 71 3.40 3.62 -6.61
C PRO A 71 3.32 2.80 -5.33
N THR A 72 4.06 1.69 -5.32
CA THR A 72 4.07 0.74 -4.21
C THR A 72 5.50 0.38 -3.85
N LYS A 73 5.83 0.45 -2.56
CA LYS A 73 7.19 0.14 -2.08
C LYS A 73 7.16 -0.62 -0.76
N MET A 74 8.15 -1.50 -0.58
CA MET A 74 8.35 -2.28 0.63
C MET A 74 9.46 -1.67 1.50
N PHE A 75 9.29 -1.75 2.80
CA PHE A 75 10.18 -1.27 3.85
C PHE A 75 10.24 -2.28 4.99
N THR A 76 11.29 -2.20 5.80
CA THR A 76 11.42 -2.90 7.08
C THR A 76 11.27 -1.98 8.28
N ASP A 77 11.31 -0.66 8.06
CA ASP A 77 11.14 0.38 9.07
C ASP A 77 9.91 1.24 8.76
N GLU A 78 9.11 1.51 9.79
CA GLU A 78 7.87 2.27 9.66
C GLU A 78 8.15 3.75 9.36
N LYS A 79 9.19 4.33 9.96
CA LYS A 79 9.53 5.75 9.82
C LYS A 79 10.01 6.06 8.41
N GLU A 80 10.82 5.19 7.82
CA GLU A 80 11.25 5.26 6.42
C GLU A 80 10.05 5.18 5.46
N ALA A 81 9.12 4.26 5.72
CA ALA A 81 7.91 4.12 4.92
C ALA A 81 7.06 5.40 4.95
N ILE A 82 6.85 5.97 6.13
CA ILE A 82 6.12 7.24 6.31
C ILE A 82 6.84 8.39 5.59
N ASN A 83 8.16 8.48 5.73
CA ASN A 83 8.96 9.52 5.07
C ASN A 83 8.84 9.43 3.54
N TRP A 84 8.86 8.22 2.99
CA TRP A 84 8.65 8.02 1.56
C TRP A 84 7.25 8.46 1.11
N LEU A 85 6.19 8.06 1.80
CA LEU A 85 4.82 8.50 1.47
C LEU A 85 4.69 10.04 1.53
N LYS A 86 5.24 10.68 2.57
CA LYS A 86 5.25 12.15 2.69
C LYS A 86 6.04 12.83 1.57
N SER A 87 7.13 12.20 1.11
CA SER A 87 7.94 12.73 0.00
C SER A 87 7.14 12.80 -1.31
N LEU A 88 6.26 11.83 -1.55
CA LEU A 88 5.37 11.82 -2.72
C LEU A 88 4.32 12.93 -2.64
N LYS A 89 3.73 13.15 -1.45
CA LYS A 89 2.76 14.23 -1.21
C LYS A 89 3.32 15.62 -1.51
N ARG A 90 4.62 15.83 -1.26
CA ARG A 90 5.28 17.11 -1.56
C ARG A 90 5.46 17.31 -3.06
N LYS A 91 5.77 16.25 -3.81
CA LYS A 91 5.93 16.32 -5.27
C LYS A 91 4.63 16.71 -5.97
N SER A 92 3.50 16.16 -5.55
CA SER A 92 2.19 16.46 -6.16
C SER A 92 1.62 17.85 -5.85
N LYS A 93 2.31 18.69 -5.05
CA LYS A 93 1.91 20.08 -4.75
C LYS A 93 2.68 21.12 -5.58
N HIS A 94 3.66 20.69 -6.36
CA HIS A 94 4.54 21.56 -7.15
C HIS A 94 4.52 21.21 -8.65
N GLU A 95 3.50 20.48 -9.08
CA GLU A 95 3.08 20.24 -10.47
C GLU A 95 1.66 20.82 -10.64
#